data_AF-A0A504J2N8-F1
#
_entry.id   AF-A0A504J2N8-F1
#
_cell.length_a   1.000
_cell.length_b   1.000
_cell.length_c   1.000
_cell.angle_alpha   90.00
_cell.angle_beta   90.00
_cell.angle_gamma   90.00
#
_symmetry.space_group_name_H-M   'P 1'
#
loop_
_entity.id
_entity.type
_entity.pdbx_description
1 polymer ?
#
loop_
_entity_poly.entity_id
_entity_poly.type
_entity_poly.pdbx_seq_one_letter_code
_entity_poly.pdbx_strand_id
1 'polypeptide(L)'
;MKRFETEKMIHFLYRMSMYLPDMTKDNIVSFMHGIDLGKEGEPHWTKLLDEFIAIEYKVEERAMGWPYHVEMLSEREGIEWNEGFKKLMLEMINKSDQIPFTKKMQKWINNMEN
;
A
#
# COMPACT_ATOMS: atom_id res chain seq x y z
N MET A 1 7.86 6.04 8.01
CA MET A 1 8.46 4.87 7.31
C MET A 1 9.97 5.06 7.22
N LYS A 2 10.76 3.98 7.15
CA LYS A 2 12.22 4.09 6.96
C LYS A 2 12.50 4.63 5.55
N ARG A 3 13.27 5.71 5.45
CA ARG A 3 13.57 6.40 4.18
C ARG A 3 14.01 5.46 3.04
N PHE A 4 14.94 4.56 3.33
CA PHE A 4 15.46 3.60 2.36
C PHE A 4 14.39 2.63 1.81
N GLU A 5 13.43 2.27 2.65
CA GLU A 5 12.33 1.39 2.27
C GLU A 5 11.32 2.11 1.38
N THR A 6 11.02 3.36 1.72
CA THR A 6 10.21 4.23 0.88
C THR A 6 10.84 4.44 -0.49
N GLU A 7 12.15 4.71 -0.56
CA GLU A 7 12.88 4.88 -1.84
C GLU A 7 12.77 3.62 -2.73
N LYS A 8 12.94 2.42 -2.16
CA LYS A 8 12.75 1.16 -2.89
C LYS A 8 11.33 0.98 -3.41
N MET A 9 10.34 1.26 -2.57
CA MET A 9 8.94 1.15 -2.97
C MET A 9 8.60 2.13 -4.10
N ILE A 10 9.04 3.38 -3.99
CA ILE A 10 8.89 4.37 -5.08
C ILE A 10 9.55 3.86 -6.36
N HIS A 11 10.77 3.33 -6.29
CA HIS A 11 11.44 2.77 -7.46
C HIS A 11 10.63 1.63 -8.10
N PHE A 12 10.08 0.73 -7.30
CA PHE A 12 9.17 -0.31 -7.79
C PHE A 12 7.93 0.29 -8.47
N LEU A 13 7.21 1.21 -7.82
CA LEU A 13 5.97 1.81 -8.34
C LEU A 13 6.16 2.51 -9.71
N TYR A 14 7.33 3.11 -9.94
CA TYR A 14 7.65 3.74 -11.23
C TYR A 14 8.20 2.77 -12.28
N ARG A 15 8.64 1.57 -11.87
CA ARG A 15 9.27 0.58 -12.74
C ARG A 15 8.62 -0.79 -12.63
N MET A 16 7.33 -0.87 -12.30
CA MET A 16 6.64 -2.14 -12.03
C MET A 16 6.81 -3.14 -13.18
N SER A 17 6.78 -2.68 -14.42
CA SER A 17 6.99 -3.51 -15.62
C SER A 17 8.38 -4.16 -15.73
N MET A 18 9.38 -3.68 -14.99
CA MET A 18 10.70 -4.33 -14.93
C MET A 18 10.71 -5.54 -13.97
N TYR A 19 9.80 -5.56 -13.01
CA TYR A 19 9.70 -6.62 -12.00
C TYR A 19 8.58 -7.61 -12.33
N LEU A 20 7.55 -7.14 -13.01
CA LEU A 20 6.35 -7.89 -13.36
C LEU A 20 6.21 -7.90 -14.89
N PRO A 21 6.44 -9.05 -15.55
CA PRO A 21 6.34 -9.14 -17.01
C PRO A 21 4.94 -8.78 -17.52
N ASP A 22 3.90 -9.11 -16.74
CA ASP A 22 2.53 -8.65 -16.94
C ASP A 22 2.04 -7.91 -15.69
N MET A 23 1.66 -6.63 -15.83
CA MET A 23 1.19 -5.79 -14.72
C MET A 23 -0.28 -6.04 -14.36
N THR A 24 -0.65 -7.31 -14.19
CA THR A 24 -2.00 -7.71 -13.76
C THR A 24 -2.17 -7.49 -12.25
N LYS A 25 -3.43 -7.34 -11.83
CA LYS A 25 -3.83 -7.30 -10.41
C LYS A 25 -3.18 -8.42 -9.60
N ASP A 26 -3.33 -9.66 -10.06
CA ASP A 26 -2.84 -10.84 -9.34
C ASP A 26 -1.30 -10.84 -9.20
N ASN A 27 -0.58 -10.45 -10.25
CA ASN A 27 0.88 -10.37 -10.20
C ASN A 27 1.36 -9.28 -9.24
N ILE A 28 0.71 -8.12 -9.23
CA ILE A 28 1.03 -7.03 -8.30
C ILE A 28 0.73 -7.46 -6.86
N VAL A 29 -0.45 -8.05 -6.61
CA VAL A 29 -0.84 -8.55 -5.29
C VAL A 29 0.15 -9.60 -4.78
N SER A 30 0.47 -10.60 -5.60
CA SER A 30 1.42 -11.65 -5.24
C SER A 30 2.81 -11.08 -4.94
N PHE A 31 3.28 -10.11 -5.73
CA PHE A 31 4.58 -9.48 -5.52
C PHE A 31 4.63 -8.68 -4.22
N MET A 32 3.58 -7.92 -3.92
CA MET A 32 3.48 -7.13 -2.69
C MET A 32 3.45 -8.01 -1.44
N HIS A 33 2.72 -9.12 -1.46
CA HIS A 33 2.78 -10.10 -0.38
C HIS A 33 4.16 -10.76 -0.27
N GLY A 34 4.83 -11.01 -1.40
CA GLY A 34 6.22 -11.48 -1.41
C GLY A 34 7.20 -10.49 -0.75
N ILE A 35 7.02 -9.18 -0.99
CA ILE A 35 7.81 -8.13 -0.31
C ILE A 35 7.57 -8.18 1.20
N ASP A 36 6.31 -8.26 1.62
CA ASP A 36 5.95 -8.22 3.05
C ASP A 36 6.38 -9.50 3.80
N LEU A 37 6.38 -10.66 3.13
CA LEU A 37 6.86 -11.93 3.70
C LEU A 37 8.39 -12.04 3.72
N GLY A 38 9.06 -11.47 2.72
CA GLY A 38 10.51 -11.54 2.56
C GLY A 38 11.30 -10.69 3.56
N LYS A 39 10.62 -9.98 4.46
CA LYS A 39 11.25 -9.14 5.50
C LYS A 39 10.78 -9.54 6.88
N GLU A 40 11.74 -9.93 7.73
CA GLU A 40 11.54 -10.09 9.19
C GLU A 40 11.30 -8.75 9.92
N GLY A 41 11.05 -7.64 9.22
CA GLY A 41 10.80 -6.34 9.84
C GLY A 41 10.11 -5.33 8.93
N GLU A 42 9.61 -4.26 9.54
CA GLU A 42 8.80 -3.21 8.91
C GLU A 42 9.46 -2.51 7.70
N PRO A 43 8.65 -2.00 6.74
CA PRO A 43 7.18 -1.92 6.77
C PRO A 43 6.45 -3.03 6.01
N HIS A 44 5.28 -3.42 6.53
CA HIS A 44 4.30 -4.25 5.82
C HIS A 44 3.41 -3.38 4.94
N TRP A 45 3.77 -3.25 3.66
CA TRP A 45 3.16 -2.32 2.72
C TRP A 45 1.70 -2.61 2.46
N THR A 46 1.31 -3.89 2.34
CA THR A 46 -0.08 -4.26 2.06
C THR A 46 -1.00 -3.84 3.20
N LYS A 47 -0.52 -3.95 4.44
CA LYS A 47 -1.24 -3.58 5.65
C LYS A 47 -1.37 -2.07 5.80
N LEU A 48 -0.26 -1.36 5.57
CA LEU A 48 -0.27 0.10 5.57
C LEU A 48 -1.23 0.66 4.51
N LEU A 49 -1.26 0.05 3.31
CA LEU A 49 -2.16 0.46 2.24
C LEU A 49 -3.62 0.24 2.64
N ASP A 50 -3.95 -0.90 3.24
CA ASP A 50 -5.31 -1.20 3.68
C ASP A 50 -5.79 -0.19 4.74
N GLU A 51 -4.97 0.07 5.76
CA GLU A 51 -5.26 1.05 6.80
C GLU A 51 -5.40 2.47 6.25
N PHE A 52 -4.50 2.85 5.33
CA PHE A 52 -4.56 4.15 4.66
C PHE A 52 -5.89 4.33 3.93
N ILE A 53 -6.31 3.33 3.15
CA ILE A 53 -7.56 3.39 2.41
C ILE A 53 -8.76 3.48 3.37
N ALA A 54 -8.78 2.65 4.42
CA ALA A 54 -9.86 2.65 5.40
C ALA A 54 -10.01 4.02 6.09
N ILE A 55 -8.89 4.66 6.46
CA ILE A 55 -8.88 5.95 7.15
C ILE A 55 -9.26 7.09 6.20
N GLU A 56 -8.58 7.19 5.06
CA GLU A 56 -8.70 8.37 4.19
C GLU A 56 -9.96 8.36 3.34
N TYR A 57 -10.35 7.17 2.88
CA TYR A 57 -11.51 7.01 2.00
C TYR A 57 -12.76 6.57 2.77
N LYS A 58 -12.65 6.38 4.09
CA LYS A 58 -13.74 5.94 4.98
C LYS A 58 -14.42 4.66 4.47
N VAL A 59 -13.64 3.80 3.84
CA VAL A 59 -14.11 2.49 3.40
C VAL A 59 -14.12 1.60 4.63
N GLU A 60 -15.28 1.04 4.97
CA GLU A 60 -15.36 0.07 6.06
C GLU A 60 -14.42 -1.09 5.75
N GLU A 61 -13.65 -1.53 6.75
CA GLU A 61 -12.85 -2.76 6.68
C GLU A 61 -13.80 -3.95 6.46
N ARG A 62 -14.13 -4.22 5.20
CA ARG A 62 -14.78 -5.45 4.78
C ARG A 62 -13.68 -6.50 4.63
N ALA A 63 -14.03 -7.76 4.85
CA ALA A 63 -13.10 -8.90 4.78
C ALA A 63 -12.44 -9.15 3.40
N MET A 64 -12.55 -8.22 2.46
CA MET A 64 -12.07 -8.30 1.08
C MET A 64 -10.66 -7.71 0.90
N GLY A 65 -10.19 -6.89 1.85
CA GLY A 65 -8.83 -6.33 1.90
C GLY A 65 -8.50 -5.29 0.82
N TRP A 66 -7.26 -4.79 0.88
CA TRP A 66 -6.77 -3.71 0.00
C TRP A 66 -6.95 -3.96 -1.51
N PRO A 67 -6.82 -5.18 -2.09
CA PRO A 67 -6.94 -5.33 -3.53
C PRO A 67 -8.34 -5.00 -4.05
N TYR A 68 -9.36 -5.33 -3.26
CA TYR A 68 -10.75 -4.98 -3.55
C TYR A 68 -11.00 -3.48 -3.37
N HIS A 69 -10.42 -2.88 -2.33
CA HIS A 69 -10.56 -1.44 -2.13
C HIS A 69 -9.90 -0.62 -3.25
N VAL A 70 -8.74 -1.05 -3.76
CA VAL A 70 -8.11 -0.46 -4.95
C VAL A 70 -9.04 -0.57 -6.16
N GLU A 71 -9.66 -1.73 -6.38
CA GLU A 71 -10.59 -1.95 -7.49
C GLU A 71 -11.77 -0.99 -7.43
N MET A 72 -12.47 -0.95 -6.30
CA MET A 72 -13.61 -0.06 -6.08
C MET A 72 -13.26 1.42 -6.29
N LEU A 73 -12.09 1.86 -5.80
CA LEU A 73 -11.64 3.24 -5.95
C LEU A 73 -11.22 3.56 -7.39
N SER A 74 -10.59 2.61 -8.09
CA SER A 74 -10.20 2.75 -9.49
C SER A 74 -11.43 2.85 -10.40
N GLU A 75 -12.42 1.99 -10.19
CA GLU A 75 -13.70 2.02 -10.91
C GLU A 75 -14.44 3.34 -10.70
N ARG A 76 -14.47 3.85 -9.46
CA ARG A 76 -15.07 5.15 -9.15
C ARG A 76 -14.42 6.31 -9.90
N GLU A 77 -13.12 6.21 -10.16
CA GLU A 77 -12.34 7.23 -10.85
C GLU A 77 -12.21 7.00 -12.36
N GLY A 78 -12.65 5.86 -12.87
CA GLY A 78 -12.52 5.50 -14.29
C GLY A 78 -11.09 5.26 -14.75
N ILE A 79 -10.23 4.74 -13.86
CA ILE A 79 -8.83 4.40 -14.16
C ILE A 79 -8.58 2.90 -14.05
N GLU A 80 -7.49 2.43 -14.65
CA GLU A 80 -7.08 1.03 -14.59
C GLU A 80 -6.64 0.64 -13.16
N TRP A 81 -6.83 -0.63 -12.79
CA TRP A 81 -6.54 -1.11 -11.42
C TRP A 81 -5.08 -0.86 -11.00
N ASN A 82 -4.13 -1.08 -11.91
CA ASN A 82 -2.70 -0.86 -11.65
C ASN A 82 -2.34 0.63 -11.49
N GLU A 83 -3.04 1.51 -12.21
CA GLU A 83 -2.93 2.95 -12.04
C GLU A 83 -3.48 3.39 -10.68
N GLY A 84 -4.64 2.87 -10.29
CA GLY A 84 -5.23 3.12 -8.98
C GLY A 84 -4.37 2.60 -7.83
N PHE A 85 -3.80 1.40 -7.95
CA PHE A 85 -2.82 0.87 -6.99
C PHE A 85 -1.64 1.82 -6.83
N LYS A 86 -1.02 2.21 -7.95
CA LYS A 86 0.13 3.12 -7.94
C LYS A 86 -0.22 4.46 -7.31
N LYS A 87 -1.38 5.04 -7.66
CA LYS A 87 -1.88 6.30 -7.11
C LYS A 87 -2.01 6.20 -5.60
N LEU A 88 -2.74 5.21 -5.08
CA LEU A 88 -3.01 5.06 -3.65
C LEU A 88 -1.72 4.82 -2.85
N MET A 89 -0.78 4.03 -3.37
CA MET A 89 0.52 3.83 -2.74
C MET A 89 1.33 5.14 -2.66
N LEU A 90 1.36 5.93 -3.73
CA LEU A 90 2.06 7.22 -3.75
C LEU A 90 1.40 8.24 -2.82
N GLU A 91 0.07 8.26 -2.73
CA GLU A 91 -0.65 9.12 -1.80
C GLU A 91 -0.36 8.74 -0.34
N MET A 92 -0.39 7.44 -0.03
CA MET A 92 -0.02 6.93 1.30
C MET A 92 1.39 7.36 1.69
N ILE A 93 2.36 7.18 0.79
CA ILE A 93 3.75 7.58 1.02
C ILE A 93 3.84 9.10 1.25
N ASN A 94 3.26 9.90 0.36
CA ASN A 94 3.33 11.36 0.45
C ASN A 94 2.66 11.89 1.73
N LYS A 95 1.51 11.33 2.12
CA LYS A 95 0.83 11.72 3.36
C LYS A 95 1.58 11.28 4.61
N SER A 96 2.31 10.17 4.57
CA SER A 96 3.17 9.76 5.67
C SER A 96 4.36 10.69 5.90
N ASP A 97 4.82 11.38 4.85
CA ASP A 97 5.91 12.37 4.92
C ASP A 97 5.41 13.75 5.39
N GLN A 98 4.12 14.06 5.19
CA GLN A 98 3.51 15.36 5.52
C GLN A 98 2.74 15.38 6.85
N ILE A 99 2.21 14.23 7.30
CA ILE A 99 1.44 14.08 8.55
C ILE A 99 1.95 12.81 9.25
N PRO A 100 2.55 12.91 10.46
CA PRO A 100 2.88 11.71 11.23
C PRO A 100 1.59 10.92 11.42
N PHE A 101 1.62 9.64 11.07
CA PHE A 101 0.51 8.70 11.19
C PHE A 101 -0.31 8.94 12.47
N THR A 102 -1.64 8.86 12.39
CA THR A 102 -2.51 9.17 13.54
C THR A 102 -2.03 8.46 14.82
N LYS A 103 -2.27 9.04 16.01
CA LYS A 103 -1.88 8.43 17.30
C LYS A 103 -2.34 6.97 17.42
N LYS A 104 -3.46 6.60 16.77
CA LYS A 104 -3.97 5.22 16.71
C LYS A 104 -3.00 4.29 15.95
N MET A 105 -2.52 4.74 14.79
CA MET A 105 -1.63 4.00 13.91
C MET A 105 -0.20 3.95 14.48
N GLN A 106 0.28 5.04 15.09
CA GLN A 106 1.55 5.04 15.86
C GLN A 106 1.50 4.10 17.07
N LYS A 107 0.40 4.14 17.84
CA LYS A 107 0.22 3.24 18.99
C LYS A 107 0.17 1.79 18.56
N TRP A 108 -0.38 1.53 17.38
CA TRP A 108 -0.47 0.18 16.84
C TRP A 108 0.87 -0.33 16.30
N ILE A 109 1.64 0.49 15.57
CA ILE A 109 3.03 0.20 15.18
C ILE A 109 3.85 -0.18 16.42
N ASN A 110 3.78 0.65 17.47
CA ASN A 110 4.49 0.40 18.73
C ASN A 110 3.99 -0.83 19.51
N ASN A 111 2.75 -1.28 19.28
CA ASN A 111 2.17 -2.45 19.94
C ASN A 111 2.50 -3.76 19.21
N MET A 112 2.94 -3.72 17.95
CA MET A 112 3.43 -4.90 17.23
C MET A 112 4.95 -5.12 17.40
N GLU A 113 5.66 -4.12 17.94
CA GLU A 113 7.10 -4.18 18.27
C GLU A 113 7.40 -4.74 19.68
N ASN A 114 6.37 -5.08 20.47
CA ASN A 114 6.48 -5.73 21.79
C ASN A 114 5.80 -7.11 21.77
#